data_AF-A0A839IZL3-F1
#
_entry.id   AF-A0A839IZL3-F1
#
_cell.length_a   1.000
_cell.length_b   1.000
_cell.length_c   1.000
_cell.angle_alpha   90.00
_cell.angle_beta   90.00
_cell.angle_gamma   90.00
#
_symmetry.space_group_name_H-M   'P 1'
#
loop_
_entity.id
_entity.type
_entity.pdbx_description
1 polymer ?
#
loop_
_entity_poly.entity_id
_entity_poly.type
_entity_poly.pdbx_seq_one_letter_code
_entity_poly.pdbx_strand_id
1 'polypeptide(L)'
;WYALGVRRGFTKQQLLNISTQSMGPAGIIILLTGAGGVFKQMLVNTGTGEMLANYFADKGVSILLFAFLAAALVRILQGSSTVAMITAAGLTAPLLTAASISEPQKALLVIAIASGASILS
;
A
#
# COMPACT_ATOMS: atom_id res chain seq x y z
N TRP A 1 -2.79 -8.34 -27.24
CA TRP A 1 -3.87 -8.23 -28.24
C TRP A 1 -3.89 -9.38 -29.24
N TYR A 2 -2.83 -9.59 -30.05
CA TYR A 2 -2.84 -10.65 -31.07
C TYR A 2 -2.77 -12.08 -30.50
N ALA A 3 -1.72 -12.42 -29.73
CA ALA A 3 -1.51 -13.78 -29.22
C ALA A 3 -2.51 -14.22 -28.12
N LEU A 4 -2.78 -13.34 -27.16
CA LEU A 4 -3.69 -13.63 -26.03
C LEU A 4 -5.17 -13.35 -26.31
N GLY A 5 -5.50 -12.74 -27.47
CA GLY A 5 -6.85 -12.29 -27.80
C GLY A 5 -7.33 -12.81 -29.14
N VAL A 6 -6.87 -12.19 -30.23
CA VAL A 6 -7.33 -12.48 -31.60
C VAL A 6 -7.10 -13.96 -31.97
N ARG A 7 -5.94 -14.53 -31.63
CA ARG A 7 -5.63 -15.95 -31.86
C ARG A 7 -6.46 -16.92 -31.00
N ARG A 8 -7.07 -16.43 -29.91
CA ARG A 8 -7.98 -17.19 -29.03
C ARG A 8 -9.46 -16.96 -29.36
N GLY A 9 -9.76 -16.31 -30.50
CA GLY A 9 -11.13 -16.09 -30.97
C GLY A 9 -11.84 -14.86 -30.39
N PHE A 10 -11.15 -14.01 -29.63
CA PHE A 10 -11.75 -12.76 -29.13
C PHE A 10 -11.79 -11.69 -30.23
N THR A 11 -12.94 -11.01 -30.35
CA THR A 11 -13.08 -9.86 -31.24
C THR A 11 -12.32 -8.64 -30.70
N LYS A 12 -11.94 -7.72 -31.59
CA LYS A 12 -11.28 -6.46 -31.19
C LYS A 12 -12.13 -5.65 -30.21
N GLN A 13 -13.46 -5.65 -30.39
CA GLN A 13 -14.40 -4.98 -29.48
C GLN A 13 -14.41 -5.61 -28.07
N GLN A 14 -14.36 -6.94 -27.98
CA GLN A 14 -14.28 -7.63 -26.69
C GLN A 14 -12.97 -7.32 -25.96
N LEU A 15 -11.84 -7.31 -26.68
CA LEU A 15 -10.54 -6.96 -26.10
C LEU A 15 -10.49 -5.51 -25.63
N LEU A 16 -11.11 -4.59 -26.38
CA LEU A 16 -11.27 -3.20 -26.00
C LEU A 16 -12.07 -3.08 -24.70
N ASN A 17 -13.25 -3.72 -24.64
CA ASN A 17 -14.11 -3.66 -23.47
C ASN A 17 -13.43 -4.22 -22.21
N ILE A 18 -12.73 -5.35 -22.31
CA ILE A 18 -11.97 -5.94 -21.19
C ILE A 18 -10.85 -4.99 -20.74
N SER A 19 -10.11 -4.41 -21.68
CA SER A 19 -9.04 -3.46 -21.37
C SER A 19 -9.59 -2.22 -20.66
N THR A 20 -10.71 -1.68 -21.13
CA THR A 20 -11.37 -0.52 -20.52
C THR A 20 -11.91 -0.83 -19.13
N GLN A 21 -12.54 -1.99 -18.91
CA GLN A 21 -13.03 -2.40 -17.58
C GLN A 21 -11.89 -2.55 -16.57
N SER A 22 -10.72 -3.01 -17.02
CA SER A 22 -9.53 -3.17 -16.17
C SER A 22 -8.97 -1.82 -15.69
N MET A 23 -9.30 -0.71 -16.35
CA MET A 23 -8.84 0.63 -15.95
C MET A 23 -9.51 1.12 -14.67
N GLY A 24 -10.72 0.66 -14.33
CA GLY A 24 -11.42 1.06 -13.10
C GLY A 24 -10.62 0.70 -11.84
N PRO A 25 -10.31 -0.58 -11.61
CA PRO A 25 -9.45 -1.00 -10.51
C PRO A 25 -8.06 -0.33 -10.55
N ALA A 26 -7.45 -0.22 -11.74
CA ALA A 26 -6.15 0.44 -11.87
C ALA A 26 -6.19 1.91 -11.43
N GLY A 27 -7.26 2.63 -11.75
CA GLY A 27 -7.45 4.03 -11.35
C GLY A 27 -7.48 4.22 -9.83
N ILE A 28 -8.19 3.35 -9.10
CA ILE A 28 -8.24 3.38 -7.63
C ILE A 28 -6.85 3.17 -7.04
N ILE A 29 -6.09 2.20 -7.55
CA ILE A 29 -4.73 1.91 -7.10
C ILE A 29 -3.82 3.12 -7.32
N ILE A 30 -3.90 3.74 -8.50
CA ILE A 30 -3.10 4.92 -8.86
C ILE A 30 -3.45 6.10 -7.94
N LEU A 31 -4.74 6.38 -7.71
CA LEU A 31 -5.19 7.46 -6.83
C LEU A 31 -4.70 7.26 -5.39
N LEU A 32 -4.84 6.05 -4.85
CA LEU A 32 -4.45 5.78 -3.47
C LEU A 32 -2.93 5.77 -3.29
N THR A 33 -2.19 5.23 -4.25
CA THR A 33 -0.72 5.26 -4.24
C THR A 33 -0.19 6.68 -4.40
N GLY A 34 -0.80 7.48 -5.28
CA GLY A 34 -0.50 8.91 -5.44
C GLY A 34 -0.76 9.70 -4.16
N ALA A 35 -1.92 9.47 -3.51
CA ALA A 35 -2.24 10.08 -2.22
C ALA A 35 -1.23 9.68 -1.13
N GLY A 36 -0.82 8.41 -1.08
CA GLY A 36 0.22 7.93 -0.17
C GLY A 36 1.58 8.59 -0.42
N GLY A 37 1.93 8.85 -1.69
CA GLY A 37 3.16 9.58 -2.07
C GLY A 37 3.14 11.03 -1.61
N VAL A 38 2.03 11.74 -1.78
CA VAL A 38 1.86 13.12 -1.28
C VAL A 38 1.88 13.14 0.25
N PHE A 39 1.20 12.20 0.90
CA PHE A 39 1.22 12.04 2.35
C PHE A 39 2.64 11.83 2.89
N LYS A 40 3.41 10.93 2.25
CA LYS A 40 4.84 10.75 2.53
C LYS A 40 5.61 12.06 2.43
N GLN A 41 5.45 12.80 1.33
CA GLN A 41 6.19 14.05 1.14
C GLN A 41 5.79 15.12 2.15
N MET A 42 4.52 15.18 2.55
CA MET A 42 4.05 16.06 3.61
C MET A 42 4.67 15.71 4.97
N LEU A 43 4.75 14.42 5.32
CA LEU A 43 5.40 13.98 6.56
C LEU A 43 6.90 14.34 6.60
N VAL A 44 7.58 14.23 5.45
CA VAL A 44 9.00 14.61 5.32
C VAL A 44 9.16 16.13 5.40
N ASN A 45 8.39 16.89 4.62
CA ASN A 45 8.53 18.34 4.52
C ASN A 45 8.20 19.06 5.83
N THR A 46 7.26 18.53 6.61
CA THR A 46 6.82 19.14 7.88
C THR A 46 7.63 18.67 9.08
N GLY A 47 8.51 17.67 8.93
CA GLY A 47 9.17 17.00 10.06
C GLY A 47 8.22 16.20 10.97
N THR A 48 6.92 16.15 10.64
CA THR A 48 5.92 15.43 11.44
C THR A 48 6.21 13.92 11.49
N GLY A 49 6.88 13.37 10.47
CA GLY A 49 7.32 11.97 10.47
C GLY A 49 8.26 11.63 11.64
N GLU A 50 9.21 12.52 11.95
CA GLU A 50 10.11 12.36 13.10
C GLU A 50 9.39 12.57 14.43
N MET A 51 8.49 13.56 14.51
CA MET A 51 7.66 13.75 15.70
C MET A 51 6.78 12.53 15.99
N LEU A 52 6.16 11.94 14.96
CA LEU A 52 5.38 10.72 15.10
C LEU A 52 6.25 9.53 15.53
N ALA A 53 7.42 9.36 14.94
CA ALA A 53 8.37 8.31 15.32
C ALA A 53 8.77 8.41 16.80
N ASN A 54 9.13 9.62 17.26
CA ASN A 54 9.48 9.86 18.66
C ASN A 54 8.28 9.67 19.59
N TYR A 55 7.09 10.13 19.18
CA TYR A 55 5.85 9.92 19.94
C TYR A 55 5.50 8.43 20.09
N PHE A 56 5.69 7.64 19.03
CA PHE A 56 5.46 6.19 19.08
C PHE A 56 6.53 5.47 19.91
N ALA A 57 7.78 5.93 19.88
CA ALA A 57 8.85 5.42 20.72
C ALA A 57 8.56 5.68 22.22
N ASP A 58 8.11 6.88 22.57
CA ASP A 58 7.83 7.28 23.96
C ASP A 58 6.54 6.66 24.52
N LYS A 59 5.51 6.48 23.69
CA LYS A 59 4.20 5.94 24.13
C LYS A 59 4.13 4.41 24.14
N GLY A 60 5.16 3.71 23.68
CA GLY A 60 5.16 2.25 23.55
C GLY A 60 4.15 1.71 22.51
N VAL A 61 3.55 2.59 21.70
CA VAL A 61 2.65 2.20 20.63
C VAL A 61 3.51 1.73 19.46
N SER A 62 3.59 0.41 19.31
CA SER A 62 4.47 -0.21 18.33
C SER A 62 4.15 0.26 16.91
N ILE A 63 5.16 0.74 16.19
CA ILE A 63 5.12 1.05 14.76
C ILE A 63 4.50 -0.10 13.94
N LEU A 64 4.64 -1.34 14.44
CA LEU A 64 4.03 -2.55 13.88
C LEU A 64 2.51 -2.50 13.88
N LEU A 65 1.90 -2.00 14.96
CA LEU A 65 0.44 -1.88 15.07
C LEU A 65 -0.09 -0.85 14.07
N PHE A 66 0.60 0.29 13.91
CA PHE A 66 0.24 1.29 12.91
C PHE A 66 0.30 0.69 11.50
N ALA A 67 1.38 -0.02 11.17
CA ALA A 67 1.56 -0.66 9.87
C ALA A 67 0.49 -1.73 9.59
N PHE A 68 0.14 -2.53 10.60
CA PHE A 68 -0.95 -3.51 10.52
C PHE A 68 -2.31 -2.84 10.29
N LEU A 69 -2.67 -1.82 11.08
CA LEU A 69 -3.95 -1.12 10.97
C LEU A 69 -4.07 -0.37 9.64
N ALA A 70 -3.01 0.27 9.19
CA ALA A 70 -2.96 0.90 7.88
C ALA A 70 -3.22 -0.14 6.77
N ALA A 71 -2.55 -1.29 6.81
CA ALA A 71 -2.78 -2.38 5.85
C ALA A 71 -4.21 -2.95 5.93
N ALA A 72 -4.75 -3.14 7.13
CA ALA A 72 -6.10 -3.65 7.35
C ALA A 72 -7.18 -2.67 6.84
N LEU A 73 -7.06 -1.38 7.14
CA LEU A 73 -7.96 -0.35 6.63
C LEU A 73 -7.94 -0.31 5.12
N VAL A 74 -6.75 -0.31 4.53
CA VAL A 74 -6.60 -0.31 3.08
C VAL A 74 -7.16 -1.60 2.47
N ARG A 75 -7.00 -2.76 3.13
CA ARG A 75 -7.59 -4.03 2.71
C ARG A 75 -9.12 -3.97 2.69
N ILE A 76 -9.75 -3.35 3.69
CA ILE A 76 -11.20 -3.15 3.74
C ILE A 76 -11.66 -2.27 2.58
N LEU A 77 -10.93 -1.19 2.29
CA LEU A 77 -11.30 -0.22 1.26
C LEU A 77 -11.07 -0.73 -0.17
N GLN A 78 -9.95 -1.43 -0.41
CA GLN A 78 -9.54 -1.84 -1.76
C GLN A 78 -9.88 -3.29 -2.12
N GLY A 79 -10.17 -4.14 -1.13
CA GLY A 79 -10.55 -5.55 -1.34
C GLY A 79 -9.45 -6.46 -1.89
N SER A 80 -8.27 -5.96 -2.27
CA SER A 80 -7.13 -6.75 -2.77
C SER A 80 -5.94 -6.72 -1.81
N SER A 81 -5.42 -7.91 -1.46
CA SER A 81 -4.37 -8.06 -0.44
C SER A 81 -3.04 -7.51 -0.95
N THR A 82 -2.70 -7.83 -2.21
CA THR A 82 -1.48 -7.33 -2.86
C THR A 82 -1.46 -5.81 -2.96
N VAL A 83 -2.61 -5.22 -3.29
CA VAL A 83 -2.72 -3.76 -3.40
C VAL A 83 -2.63 -3.12 -2.01
N ALA A 84 -3.29 -3.69 -1.01
CA ALA A 84 -3.21 -3.20 0.36
C ALA A 84 -1.76 -3.23 0.91
N MET A 85 -1.01 -4.29 0.61
CA MET A 85 0.41 -4.38 0.98
C MET A 85 1.24 -3.25 0.37
N ILE A 86 1.12 -3.00 -0.94
CA ILE A 86 1.91 -1.97 -1.63
C ILE A 86 1.57 -0.57 -1.12
N THR A 87 0.29 -0.26 -0.93
CA THR A 87 -0.14 1.04 -0.40
C THR A 87 0.36 1.23 1.04
N ALA A 88 0.17 0.24 1.91
CA ALA A 88 0.59 0.34 3.31
C ALA A 88 2.12 0.49 3.42
N ALA A 89 2.89 -0.26 2.62
CA ALA A 89 4.34 -0.11 2.55
C ALA A 89 4.76 1.32 2.16
N GLY A 90 4.04 1.93 1.20
CA GLY A 90 4.25 3.32 0.80
C GLY A 90 3.96 4.33 1.91
N LEU A 91 2.91 4.10 2.70
CA LEU A 91 2.52 4.94 3.83
C LEU A 91 3.50 4.82 5.01
N THR A 92 4.05 3.64 5.25
CA THR A 92 4.96 3.39 6.39
C THR A 92 6.42 3.72 6.07
N ALA A 93 6.80 3.86 4.80
CA ALA A 93 8.14 4.19 4.35
C ALA A 93 8.81 5.37 5.10
N PRO A 94 8.17 6.54 5.30
CA PRO A 94 8.81 7.67 6.00
C PRO A 94 9.06 7.39 7.49
N LEU A 95 8.32 6.46 8.10
CA LEU A 95 8.47 6.13 9.52
C LEU A 95 9.72 5.28 9.76
N LEU A 96 10.10 4.45 8.78
CA LEU A 96 11.32 3.65 8.79
C LEU A 96 12.58 4.52 8.72
N THR A 97 12.53 5.60 7.94
CA THR A 97 13.67 6.53 7.79
C THR A 97 13.87 7.39 9.03
N ALA A 98 12.79 7.73 9.74
CA ALA A 98 12.83 8.57 10.93
C ALA A 98 13.28 7.81 12.19
N ALA A 99 12.96 6.53 12.33
CA ALA A 99 13.10 5.80 13.60
C ALA A 99 14.39 4.94 13.73
N SER A 100 15.40 5.12 12.87
CA SER A 100 16.68 4.36 12.93
C SER A 100 16.48 2.84 13.09
N ILE A 101 15.47 2.27 12.41
CA ILE A 101 14.97 0.93 12.68
C ILE A 101 15.98 -0.16 12.26
N SER A 102 16.27 -1.09 13.17
CA SER A 102 17.18 -2.22 12.93
C SER A 102 16.63 -3.21 11.88
N GLU A 103 17.50 -3.98 11.24
CA GLU A 103 17.09 -4.97 10.21
C GLU A 103 16.00 -5.95 10.66
N PRO A 104 16.06 -6.52 11.88
CA PRO A 104 15.00 -7.41 12.37
C PRO A 104 13.65 -6.71 12.54
N GLN A 105 13.65 -5.45 12.98
CA GLN A 105 12.42 -4.67 13.14
C GLN A 105 11.80 -4.31 11.79
N LYS A 106 12.61 -4.07 10.75
CA LYS A 106 12.12 -3.92 9.37
C LYS A 106 11.40 -5.19 8.90
N ALA A 107 11.96 -6.36 9.18
CA ALA A 107 11.32 -7.64 8.84
C ALA A 107 9.98 -7.82 9.58
N LEU A 108 9.92 -7.49 10.87
CA LEU A 108 8.68 -7.52 11.64
C LEU A 108 7.62 -6.55 11.08
N LEU A 109 8.03 -5.36 10.62
CA LEU A 109 7.13 -4.40 10.00
C LEU A 109 6.52 -4.97 8.71
N VAL A 110 7.34 -5.60 7.85
CA VAL A 110 6.85 -6.25 6.63
C VAL A 110 5.85 -7.36 6.97
N ILE A 111 6.13 -8.17 8.00
CA ILE A 111 5.20 -9.20 8.49
C ILE A 111 3.89 -8.57 8.99
N ALA A 112 3.97 -7.47 9.73
CA ALA A 112 2.78 -6.76 10.22
C ALA A 112 1.92 -6.23 9.06
N ILE A 113 2.53 -5.66 8.03
CA ILE A 113 1.84 -5.20 6.81
C ILE A 113 1.18 -6.38 6.09
N ALA A 114 1.91 -7.48 5.89
CA ALA A 114 1.40 -8.67 5.22
C ALA A 114 0.23 -9.31 5.99
N SER A 115 0.32 -9.33 7.32
CA SER A 115 -0.72 -9.84 8.20
C SER A 115 -1.98 -8.97 8.14
N GLY A 116 -1.82 -7.64 8.22
CA GLY A 116 -2.95 -6.70 8.15
C GLY A 116 -3.64 -6.72 6.78
N ALA A 117 -2.86 -6.82 5.70
CA ALA A 117 -3.39 -6.94 4.34
C ALA A 117 -4.14 -8.27 4.11
N SER A 118 -3.84 -9.32 4.90
CA SER A 118 -4.43 -10.65 4.76
C SER A 118 -5.56 -10.95 5.74
N ILE A 119 -5.97 -9.97 6.56
CA ILE A 119 -6.91 -10.17 7.67
C ILE A 119 -8.34 -10.56 7.24
N LEU A 120 -8.71 -10.27 5.98
CA LEU A 120 -10.03 -10.56 5.39
C LEU A 120 -9.88 -11.37 4.09
N SER A 121 -8.89 -12.24 4.03
CA SER A 121 -8.62 -13.12 2.87
C SER A 121 -9.28 -14.47 3.01
#